data_AF-A0A4Q6BU03-F1
#
_entry.id   AF-A0A4Q6BU03-F1
#
_cell.length_a   1.000
_cell.length_b   1.000
_cell.length_c   1.000
_cell.angle_alpha   90.00
_cell.angle_beta   90.00
_cell.angle_gamma   90.00
#
_symmetry.space_group_name_H-M   'P 1'
#
loop_
_entity.id
_entity.type
_entity.pdbx_description
1 polymer ?
#
loop_
_entity_poly.entity_id
_entity_poly.type
_entity_poly.pdbx_seq_one_letter_code
_entity_poly.pdbx_strand_id
1 'polypeptide(L)'
;MGSRRIGPGIPFQKVTPSDLGRQDGCRNHQIELIASASPTPFPAAPLPSSSSGAPGPSSSASAAGAAPSAGSASLAGYVHFPYCLEKCPYCDFVSYKRERSAIDHEAYADAVLAELAARTPSFAGRTLRSVFFGGGTPSLWRAESLGSVLSALKAAFGGDAEGELEATVECNPTSLDRDHANALAAAGVNRLSIG
;
A
#
# COMPACT_ATOMS: atom_id res chain seq x y z
N MET A 1 34.72 18.81 39.16
CA MET A 1 34.57 20.28 39.28
C MET A 1 35.40 20.93 38.18
N GLY A 2 34.77 21.61 37.21
CA GLY A 2 35.48 22.24 36.10
C GLY A 2 34.51 22.83 35.08
N SER A 3 33.80 23.87 35.49
CA SER A 3 32.83 24.61 34.66
C SER A 3 33.53 25.50 33.64
N ARG A 4 33.10 25.47 32.37
CA ARG A 4 33.15 26.61 31.45
C ARG A 4 31.89 26.64 30.59
N ARG A 5 31.21 27.79 30.59
CA ARG A 5 30.05 28.11 29.73
C ARG A 5 30.49 28.96 28.53
N ILE A 6 29.96 28.57 27.34
CA ILE A 6 29.26 29.31 26.26
C ILE A 6 29.97 30.55 25.65
N GLY A 7 30.14 30.74 24.33
CA GLY A 7 29.65 30.12 23.07
C GLY A 7 30.34 30.84 21.88
N PRO A 8 29.73 31.05 20.68
CA PRO A 8 28.80 30.24 19.90
C PRO A 8 29.51 29.61 18.66
N GLY A 9 28.97 28.52 18.10
CA GLY A 9 29.52 27.91 16.90
C GLY A 9 28.59 26.87 16.31
N ILE A 10 27.53 27.34 15.65
CA ILE A 10 26.75 26.52 14.73
C ILE A 10 27.48 26.55 13.38
N PRO A 11 28.00 25.42 12.87
CA PRO A 11 28.00 25.20 11.44
C PRO A 11 26.69 24.53 11.05
N PHE A 12 25.84 25.34 10.42
CA PHE A 12 24.68 24.94 9.66
C PHE A 12 25.21 24.14 8.46
N GLN A 13 25.18 22.80 8.50
CA GLN A 13 25.15 22.05 7.25
C GLN A 13 23.69 21.95 6.81
N LYS A 14 23.39 22.90 5.93
CA LYS A 14 22.15 23.08 5.18
C LYS A 14 21.85 21.78 4.45
N VAL A 15 20.81 21.06 4.86
CA VAL A 15 20.14 20.11 3.96
C VAL A 15 19.65 20.94 2.79
N THR A 16 20.27 20.78 1.62
CA THR A 16 19.79 21.45 0.41
C THR A 16 18.85 20.52 -0.34
N PRO A 17 17.72 21.01 -0.87
CA PRO A 17 16.86 20.26 -1.79
C PRO A 17 17.55 19.82 -3.10
N SER A 18 18.85 20.08 -3.24
CA SER A 18 19.67 19.83 -4.42
C SER A 18 20.36 18.46 -4.39
N ASP A 19 20.49 17.81 -3.22
CA ASP A 19 20.98 16.41 -3.13
C ASP A 19 19.87 15.38 -3.42
N LEU A 20 18.63 15.86 -3.52
CA LEU A 20 17.48 15.18 -4.14
C LEU A 20 17.22 15.70 -5.57
N GLY A 21 18.25 16.27 -6.20
CA GLY A 21 18.15 16.99 -7.47
C GLY A 21 18.39 16.13 -8.71
N ARG A 22 17.28 15.83 -9.40
CA ARG A 22 17.14 15.92 -10.86
C ARG A 22 17.77 14.82 -11.72
N GLN A 23 16.95 13.81 -12.03
CA GLN A 23 16.93 13.17 -13.34
C GLN A 23 15.54 13.34 -13.94
N ASP A 24 15.52 13.71 -15.21
CA ASP A 24 14.31 14.04 -15.95
C ASP A 24 13.33 12.86 -16.00
N GLY A 25 12.06 13.08 -15.61
CA GLY A 25 10.94 12.19 -15.94
C GLY A 25 10.49 11.15 -14.90
N CYS A 26 11.29 10.77 -13.91
CA CYS A 26 10.89 9.82 -12.86
C CYS A 26 10.76 10.50 -11.49
N ARG A 27 9.54 10.84 -11.08
CA ARG A 27 9.25 11.17 -9.67
C ARG A 27 9.27 9.86 -8.89
N ASN A 28 10.06 9.77 -7.81
CA ASN A 28 9.99 8.65 -6.85
C ASN A 28 8.66 8.73 -6.10
N HIS A 29 7.61 8.17 -6.69
CA HIS A 29 6.29 8.06 -6.11
C HIS A 29 6.31 7.02 -4.98
N GLN A 30 5.91 7.40 -3.77
CA GLN A 30 5.77 6.51 -2.61
C GLN A 30 4.43 5.79 -2.65
N ILE A 31 3.42 6.39 -3.29
CA ILE A 31 2.11 5.80 -3.49
C ILE A 31 1.81 5.70 -4.97
N GLU A 32 1.30 4.54 -5.39
CA GLU A 32 0.69 4.32 -6.69
C GLU A 32 -0.80 4.05 -6.50
N LEU A 33 -1.63 4.62 -7.36
CA LEU A 33 -3.08 4.51 -7.31
C LEU A 33 -3.53 4.07 -8.69
N ILE A 34 -4.09 2.87 -8.77
CA ILE A 34 -4.46 2.22 -10.02
C ILE A 34 -5.98 2.14 -10.07
N ALA A 35 -6.55 2.86 -11.03
CA ALA A 35 -7.97 2.73 -11.34
C ALA A 35 -8.21 1.43 -12.09
N SER A 36 -9.05 0.56 -11.55
CA SER A 36 -9.48 -0.65 -12.24
C SER A 36 -10.93 -0.51 -12.67
N ALA A 37 -11.27 -0.99 -13.88
CA ALA A 37 -12.64 -1.32 -14.18
C ALA A 37 -13.02 -2.50 -13.28
N SER A 38 -14.11 -2.35 -12.52
CA SER A 38 -14.60 -3.27 -11.48
C SER A 38 -14.12 -4.72 -11.68
N PRO A 39 -13.45 -5.35 -10.70
CA PRO A 39 -13.23 -6.79 -10.81
C PRO A 39 -14.62 -7.42 -10.90
N THR A 40 -14.93 -8.04 -12.04
CA THR A 40 -16.00 -9.01 -12.07
C THR A 40 -15.67 -10.02 -10.97
N PRO A 41 -16.60 -10.33 -10.05
CA PRO A 41 -16.34 -11.38 -9.07
C PRO A 41 -15.84 -12.61 -9.83
N PHE A 42 -14.69 -13.15 -9.42
CA PHE A 42 -14.24 -14.44 -9.95
C PHE A 42 -15.43 -15.39 -9.78
N PRO A 43 -16.02 -15.92 -10.87
CA PRO A 43 -17.07 -16.91 -10.71
C PRO A 43 -16.46 -18.03 -9.90
N ALA A 44 -17.08 -18.36 -8.76
CA ALA A 44 -16.71 -19.53 -7.99
C ALA A 44 -16.64 -20.69 -8.97
N ALA A 45 -15.46 -21.30 -9.12
CA ALA A 45 -15.29 -22.44 -9.99
C ALA A 45 -16.34 -23.48 -9.58
N PRO A 46 -17.24 -23.92 -10.48
CA PRO A 46 -18.19 -24.95 -10.13
C PRO A 46 -17.39 -26.19 -9.73
N LEU A 47 -17.64 -26.69 -8.52
CA LEU A 47 -17.10 -27.98 -8.08
C LEU A 47 -17.47 -29.03 -9.14
N PRO A 48 -16.53 -29.87 -9.60
CA PRO A 48 -16.84 -30.87 -10.60
C PRO A 48 -17.81 -31.90 -10.02
N SER A 49 -19.08 -31.83 -10.41
CA SER A 49 -20.04 -32.92 -10.23
C SER A 49 -19.79 -33.96 -11.32
N SER A 50 -19.36 -35.15 -10.92
CA SER A 50 -19.19 -36.30 -11.81
C SER A 50 -20.53 -36.83 -12.29
N SER A 51 -20.83 -36.71 -13.59
CA SER A 51 -21.75 -37.63 -14.27
C SER A 51 -21.55 -37.58 -15.79
N SER A 52 -21.21 -38.75 -16.36
CA SER A 52 -21.01 -39.00 -17.79
C SER A 52 -22.33 -39.01 -18.57
N GLY A 53 -22.38 -38.35 -19.73
CA GLY A 53 -23.44 -38.52 -20.74
C GLY A 53 -23.55 -37.36 -21.74
N ALA A 54 -23.29 -37.63 -23.03
CA ALA A 54 -23.30 -36.67 -24.14
C ALA A 54 -24.66 -36.67 -24.92
N PRO A 55 -24.82 -35.94 -26.05
CA PRO A 55 -25.44 -34.59 -26.10
C PRO A 55 -26.71 -34.50 -27.00
N GLY A 56 -27.44 -33.39 -26.90
CA GLY A 56 -28.56 -33.05 -27.80
C GLY A 56 -29.07 -31.60 -27.62
N PRO A 57 -29.75 -30.99 -28.61
CA PRO A 57 -29.39 -29.64 -29.08
C PRO A 57 -30.38 -28.49 -28.80
N SER A 58 -29.85 -27.27 -28.96
CA SER A 58 -30.52 -25.99 -29.28
C SER A 58 -31.56 -25.43 -28.31
N SER A 59 -31.37 -24.18 -27.88
CA SER A 59 -32.18 -23.04 -28.34
C SER A 59 -31.86 -21.76 -27.59
N SER A 60 -32.02 -20.66 -28.32
CA SER A 60 -31.86 -19.27 -27.94
C SER A 60 -32.68 -18.83 -26.72
N ALA A 61 -32.07 -17.99 -25.87
CA ALA A 61 -32.79 -16.96 -25.14
C ALA A 61 -31.89 -15.74 -24.96
N SER A 62 -32.26 -14.66 -25.64
CA SER A 62 -31.80 -13.31 -25.34
C SER A 62 -32.29 -12.95 -23.93
N ALA A 63 -31.37 -12.61 -23.04
CA ALA A 63 -31.68 -11.86 -21.85
C ALA A 63 -30.96 -10.52 -21.97
N ALA A 64 -31.75 -9.47 -22.20
CA ALA A 64 -31.35 -8.10 -21.95
C ALA A 64 -30.90 -8.00 -20.48
N GLY A 65 -29.60 -8.12 -20.25
CA GLY A 65 -28.97 -7.82 -18.98
C GLY A 65 -28.71 -6.32 -18.95
N ALA A 66 -29.42 -5.61 -18.09
CA ALA A 66 -29.26 -4.18 -17.84
C ALA A 66 -27.77 -3.79 -17.83
N ALA A 67 -27.44 -2.71 -18.55
CA ALA A 67 -26.13 -2.09 -18.42
C ALA A 67 -25.87 -1.83 -16.93
N PRO A 68 -24.70 -2.21 -16.39
CA PRO A 68 -24.40 -1.94 -14.99
C PRO A 68 -24.52 -0.42 -14.79
N SER A 69 -25.40 -0.02 -13.88
CA SER A 69 -25.45 1.34 -13.36
C SER A 69 -24.04 1.75 -12.99
N ALA A 70 -23.63 2.97 -13.37
CA ALA A 70 -22.29 3.51 -13.13
C ALA A 70 -21.94 3.48 -11.63
N GLY A 71 -21.44 2.32 -11.18
CA GLY A 71 -20.84 2.13 -9.87
C GLY A 71 -19.55 2.93 -9.83
N SER A 72 -19.22 3.48 -8.67
CA SER A 72 -17.98 4.20 -8.46
C SER A 72 -16.82 3.34 -9.00
N ALA A 73 -16.01 3.90 -9.89
CA ALA A 73 -14.93 3.13 -10.49
C ALA A 73 -13.95 2.71 -9.38
N SER A 74 -13.68 1.41 -9.27
CA SER A 74 -12.86 0.85 -8.18
C SER A 74 -11.41 1.33 -8.27
N LEU A 75 -10.78 1.49 -7.11
CA LEU A 75 -9.39 1.91 -6.96
C LEU A 75 -8.61 0.88 -6.15
N ALA A 76 -7.41 0.54 -6.61
CA ALA A 76 -6.42 -0.21 -5.85
C ALA A 76 -5.24 0.71 -5.53
N GLY A 77 -4.76 0.65 -4.29
CA GLY A 77 -3.59 1.39 -3.83
C GLY A 77 -2.37 0.50 -3.66
N TYR A 78 -1.20 1.00 -4.02
CA TYR A 78 0.07 0.43 -3.62
C TYR A 78 0.86 1.49 -2.85
N VAL A 79 1.29 1.16 -1.64
CA VAL A 79 2.15 2.02 -0.83
C VAL A 79 3.51 1.34 -0.74
N HIS A 80 4.50 1.99 -1.33
CA HIS A 80 5.87 1.55 -1.25
C HIS A 80 6.42 1.82 0.15
N PHE A 81 7.28 0.94 0.67
CA PHE A 81 8.10 1.19 1.86
C PHE A 81 9.53 0.78 1.53
N PRO A 82 10.49 1.72 1.44
CA PRO A 82 11.73 1.50 0.70
C PRO A 82 12.86 0.96 1.59
N TYR A 83 12.61 0.54 2.82
CA TYR A 83 13.67 0.16 3.77
C TYR A 83 13.72 -1.35 4.02
N CYS A 84 14.94 -1.89 4.05
CA CYS A 84 15.25 -3.25 4.47
C CYS A 84 16.37 -3.22 5.52
N LEU A 85 16.43 -4.20 6.43
CA LEU A 85 17.60 -4.35 7.32
C LEU A 85 18.83 -4.86 6.57
N GLU A 86 18.60 -5.67 5.52
CA GLU A 86 19.62 -6.16 4.59
C GLU A 86 19.03 -6.22 3.18
N LYS A 87 19.85 -5.93 2.16
CA LYS A 87 19.40 -6.06 0.77
C LYS A 87 19.73 -7.44 0.26
N CYS A 88 18.72 -8.23 -0.08
CA CYS A 88 18.93 -9.55 -0.65
C CYS A 88 19.61 -9.46 -2.03
N PRO A 89 20.54 -10.38 -2.36
CA PRO A 89 21.29 -10.33 -3.62
C PRO A 89 20.41 -10.54 -4.87
N TYR A 90 19.21 -11.09 -4.68
CA TYR A 90 18.21 -11.30 -5.73
C TYR A 90 17.13 -10.21 -5.78
N CYS A 91 17.18 -9.21 -4.89
CA CYS A 91 16.13 -8.19 -4.79
C CYS A 91 16.28 -7.11 -5.87
N ASP A 92 15.33 -7.10 -6.81
CA ASP A 92 15.16 -6.08 -7.85
C ASP A 92 14.48 -4.80 -7.29
N PHE A 93 13.64 -4.94 -6.27
CA PHE A 93 12.85 -3.82 -5.75
C PHE A 93 13.71 -2.63 -5.32
N VAL A 94 13.21 -1.43 -5.61
CA VAL A 94 13.78 -0.17 -5.11
C VAL A 94 13.72 -0.22 -3.58
N SER A 95 14.88 -0.42 -2.97
CA SER A 95 15.02 -0.62 -1.53
C SER A 95 16.41 -0.22 -1.08
N TYR A 96 16.47 0.30 0.14
CA TYR A 96 17.67 0.83 0.78
C TYR A 96 17.89 0.11 2.10
N LYS A 97 19.13 -0.33 2.33
CA LYS A 97 19.55 -0.85 3.62
C LYS A 97 19.48 0.26 4.66
N ARG A 98 18.83 -0.01 5.78
CA ARG A 98 18.74 0.92 6.91
C ARG A 98 18.69 0.17 8.22
N GLU A 99 19.42 0.66 9.21
CA GLU A 99 19.31 0.13 10.58
C GLU A 99 17.92 0.43 11.14
N ARG A 100 17.36 -0.50 11.92
CA ARG A 100 15.99 -0.37 12.47
C ARG A 100 15.79 0.94 13.23
N SER A 101 16.77 1.34 14.05
CA SER A 101 16.74 2.58 14.84
C SER A 101 16.86 3.86 14.00
N ALA A 102 17.34 3.76 12.77
CA ALA A 102 17.56 4.90 11.88
C ALA A 102 16.39 5.12 10.89
N ILE A 103 15.33 4.30 10.97
CA ILE A 103 14.11 4.49 10.19
C ILE A 103 13.24 5.51 10.92
N ASP A 104 13.04 6.65 10.27
CA ASP A 104 12.10 7.67 10.73
C ASP A 104 10.71 7.34 10.20
N HIS A 105 9.93 6.63 11.02
CA HIS A 105 8.64 6.05 10.61
C HIS A 105 7.57 7.12 10.40
N GLU A 106 7.56 8.14 11.26
CA GLU A 106 6.66 9.27 11.21
C GLU A 106 6.97 10.17 10.02
N ALA A 107 8.24 10.56 9.83
CA ALA A 107 8.60 11.41 8.68
C ALA A 107 8.30 10.72 7.35
N TYR A 108 8.47 9.40 7.27
CA TYR A 108 8.11 8.65 6.08
C TYR A 108 6.58 8.61 5.87
N ALA A 109 5.79 8.40 6.92
CA ALA A 109 4.33 8.47 6.83
C ALA A 109 3.85 9.85 6.38
N ASP A 110 4.40 10.93 6.94
CA ASP A 110 4.08 12.30 6.56
C ASP A 110 4.36 12.57 5.07
N ALA A 111 5.47 12.02 4.54
CA ALA A 111 5.79 12.12 3.13
C ALA A 111 4.75 11.39 2.24
N VAL A 112 4.33 10.18 2.64
CA VAL A 112 3.29 9.42 1.93
C VAL A 112 1.94 10.15 1.98
N LEU A 113 1.58 10.72 3.14
CA LEU A 113 0.34 11.48 3.31
C LEU A 113 0.32 12.76 2.47
N ALA A 114 1.45 13.47 2.39
CA ALA A 114 1.57 14.66 1.55
C ALA A 114 1.41 14.31 0.06
N GLU A 115 1.99 13.19 -0.39
CA GLU A 115 1.81 12.71 -1.75
C GLU A 115 0.36 12.27 -2.01
N LEU A 116 -0.25 11.52 -1.09
CA LEU A 116 -1.65 11.13 -1.17
C LEU A 116 -2.55 12.35 -1.37
N ALA A 117 -2.40 13.37 -0.52
CA ALA A 117 -3.19 14.60 -0.61
C ALA A 117 -3.03 15.29 -1.99
N ALA A 118 -1.82 15.32 -2.55
CA ALA A 118 -1.57 15.87 -3.87
C ALA A 118 -2.21 15.05 -5.00
N ARG A 119 -2.39 13.74 -4.82
CA ARG A 119 -2.94 12.82 -5.84
C ARG A 119 -4.46 12.64 -5.73
N THR A 120 -5.06 12.79 -4.55
CA THR A 120 -6.49 12.59 -4.30
C THR A 120 -7.40 13.25 -5.34
N PRO A 121 -7.20 14.52 -5.77
CA PRO A 121 -8.09 15.15 -6.75
C PRO A 121 -8.19 14.41 -8.09
N SER A 122 -7.11 13.74 -8.52
CA SER A 122 -7.07 12.97 -9.78
C SER A 122 -7.88 11.67 -9.74
N PHE A 123 -8.29 11.24 -8.55
CA PHE A 123 -9.03 9.99 -8.32
C PHE A 123 -10.39 10.24 -7.64
N ALA A 124 -10.88 11.48 -7.67
CA ALA A 124 -12.17 11.83 -7.08
C ALA A 124 -13.33 10.97 -7.64
N GLY A 125 -14.27 10.60 -6.77
CA GLY A 125 -15.43 9.77 -7.11
C GLY A 125 -15.13 8.27 -7.27
N ARG A 126 -13.92 7.83 -6.96
CA ARG A 126 -13.53 6.40 -6.94
C ARG A 126 -13.54 5.85 -5.53
N THR A 127 -13.80 4.55 -5.41
CA THR A 127 -13.83 3.84 -4.13
C THR A 127 -12.62 2.91 -4.00
N LEU A 128 -11.86 3.04 -2.92
CA LEU A 128 -10.72 2.17 -2.63
C LEU A 128 -11.20 0.77 -2.24
N ARG A 129 -10.72 -0.26 -2.94
CA ARG A 129 -11.11 -1.67 -2.72
C ARG A 129 -10.00 -2.55 -2.19
N SER A 130 -8.77 -2.20 -2.51
CA SER A 130 -7.59 -2.87 -1.95
C SER A 130 -6.45 -1.87 -1.77
N VAL A 131 -5.60 -2.16 -0.79
CA VAL A 131 -4.31 -1.51 -0.63
C VAL A 131 -3.25 -2.55 -0.29
N PHE A 132 -2.12 -2.47 -0.97
CA PHE A 132 -0.96 -3.32 -0.73
C PHE A 132 0.23 -2.48 -0.26
N PHE A 133 0.75 -2.77 0.92
CA PHE A 133 2.00 -2.21 1.44
C PHE A 133 3.15 -3.16 1.09
N GLY A 134 4.08 -2.71 0.24
CA GLY A 134 5.14 -3.55 -0.32
C GLY A 134 6.47 -2.82 -0.54
N GLY A 135 7.42 -3.49 -1.20
CA GLY A 135 8.66 -2.87 -1.68
C GLY A 135 9.90 -3.44 -0.99
N GLY A 136 10.38 -2.76 0.06
CA GLY A 136 11.46 -3.23 0.91
C GLY A 136 10.95 -4.24 1.93
N THR A 137 10.83 -3.84 3.19
CA THR A 137 10.27 -4.69 4.24
C THR A 137 9.24 -3.91 5.06
N PRO A 138 7.99 -3.78 4.58
CA PRO A 138 6.92 -3.02 5.26
C PRO A 138 6.64 -3.47 6.70
N SER A 139 6.86 -4.75 7.04
CA SER A 139 6.87 -5.24 8.43
C SER A 139 7.95 -4.64 9.35
N LEU A 140 8.83 -3.76 8.86
CA LEU A 140 9.67 -2.90 9.70
C LEU A 140 8.95 -1.61 10.10
N TRP A 141 7.92 -1.19 9.36
CA TRP A 141 7.21 0.05 9.60
C TRP A 141 6.38 -0.06 10.87
N ARG A 142 6.50 0.94 11.76
CA ARG A 142 5.63 1.03 12.93
C ARG A 142 4.16 0.97 12.53
N ALA A 143 3.42 0.10 13.21
CA ALA A 143 2.01 -0.16 12.91
C ALA A 143 1.16 1.11 13.03
N GLU A 144 1.49 2.02 13.95
CA GLU A 144 0.78 3.30 14.10
C GLU A 144 0.95 4.19 12.86
N SER A 145 2.18 4.29 12.36
CA SER A 145 2.50 5.08 11.16
C SER A 145 1.86 4.49 9.91
N LEU A 146 1.95 3.18 9.71
CA LEU A 146 1.25 2.49 8.61
C LEU A 146 -0.27 2.69 8.72
N GLY A 147 -0.81 2.54 9.92
CA GLY A 147 -2.23 2.74 10.23
C GLY A 147 -2.73 4.14 9.90
N SER A 148 -1.92 5.18 10.16
CA SER A 148 -2.27 6.56 9.76
C SER A 148 -2.41 6.72 8.24
N VAL A 149 -1.54 6.07 7.46
CA VAL A 149 -1.61 6.08 5.99
C VAL A 149 -2.84 5.31 5.50
N LEU A 150 -3.11 4.13 6.07
CA LEU A 150 -4.30 3.36 5.77
C LEU A 150 -5.59 4.15 6.09
N SER A 151 -5.64 4.79 7.24
CA SER A 151 -6.78 5.62 7.66
C SER A 151 -7.01 6.79 6.71
N ALA A 152 -5.94 7.49 6.30
CA ALA A 152 -6.04 8.59 5.35
C ALA A 152 -6.51 8.12 3.96
N LEU A 153 -6.04 6.96 3.49
CA LEU A 153 -6.53 6.32 2.27
C LEU A 153 -8.03 6.02 2.33
N LYS A 154 -8.50 5.44 3.45
CA LYS A 154 -9.92 5.16 3.68
C LYS A 154 -10.74 6.45 3.70
N ALA A 155 -10.24 7.50 4.34
CA ALA A 155 -10.91 8.80 4.40
C ALA A 155 -10.99 9.49 3.03
N ALA A 156 -9.94 9.37 2.21
CA ALA A 156 -9.89 9.98 0.88
C ALA A 156 -10.83 9.30 -0.14
N PHE A 157 -11.05 7.98 -0.01
CA PHE A 157 -11.69 7.18 -1.06
C PHE A 157 -12.78 6.21 -0.57
N GLY A 158 -13.33 6.40 0.65
CA GLY A 158 -14.54 5.70 1.11
C GLY A 158 -14.42 4.17 1.19
N GLY A 159 -13.29 3.64 1.68
CA GLY A 159 -12.91 2.22 1.54
C GLY A 159 -13.90 1.15 2.02
N ASP A 160 -14.84 1.49 2.91
CA ASP A 160 -15.84 0.54 3.44
C ASP A 160 -17.24 0.72 2.82
N ALA A 161 -17.44 1.70 1.94
CA ALA A 161 -18.77 2.13 1.49
C ALA A 161 -19.51 1.09 0.64
N GLU A 162 -18.79 0.17 0.01
CA GLU A 162 -19.36 -0.81 -0.92
C GLU A 162 -18.83 -2.25 -0.66
N GLY A 163 -18.26 -2.53 0.53
CA GLY A 163 -17.66 -3.82 0.90
C GLY A 163 -16.42 -3.67 1.80
N GLU A 164 -15.88 -4.76 2.32
CA GLU A 164 -14.65 -4.74 3.14
C GLU A 164 -13.42 -4.41 2.26
N LEU A 165 -12.63 -3.42 2.69
CA LEU A 165 -11.33 -3.09 2.09
C LEU A 165 -10.31 -4.20 2.39
N GLU A 166 -9.67 -4.77 1.37
CA GLU A 166 -8.49 -5.62 1.59
C GLU A 166 -7.25 -4.74 1.84
N ALA A 167 -6.65 -4.85 3.03
CA ALA A 167 -5.40 -4.20 3.39
C ALA A 167 -4.33 -5.27 3.61
N THR A 168 -3.43 -5.41 2.62
CA THR A 168 -2.33 -6.37 2.65
C THR A 168 -1.01 -5.72 3.03
N VAL A 169 -0.25 -6.34 3.93
CA VAL A 169 1.15 -5.95 4.24
C VAL A 169 2.12 -7.07 3.90
N GLU A 170 3.17 -6.74 3.16
CA GLU A 170 4.31 -7.63 2.93
C GLU A 170 5.20 -7.73 4.18
N CYS A 171 5.48 -8.96 4.61
CA CYS A 171 6.18 -9.27 5.83
C CYS A 171 7.35 -10.22 5.59
N ASN A 172 8.49 -9.90 6.17
CA ASN A 172 9.61 -10.84 6.28
C ASN A 172 9.48 -11.58 7.63
N PRO A 173 9.62 -12.92 7.68
CA PRO A 173 9.55 -13.70 8.92
C PRO A 173 10.49 -13.23 10.03
N THR A 174 11.60 -12.59 9.68
CA THR A 174 12.60 -12.08 10.64
C THR A 174 12.24 -10.74 11.26
N SER A 175 11.29 -10.01 10.67
CA SER A 175 10.83 -8.70 11.15
C SER A 175 9.41 -8.71 11.70
N LEU A 176 8.69 -9.82 11.59
CA LEU A 176 7.31 -9.98 12.07
C LEU A 176 7.27 -10.93 13.28
N ASP A 177 7.00 -10.38 14.45
CA ASP A 177 6.62 -11.15 15.64
C ASP A 177 5.09 -11.06 15.88
N ARG A 178 4.62 -11.78 16.91
CA ARG A 178 3.19 -11.85 17.26
C ARG A 178 2.63 -10.49 17.67
N ASP A 179 3.39 -9.71 18.43
CA ASP A 179 2.92 -8.44 18.96
C ASP A 179 2.81 -7.42 17.82
N HIS A 180 3.78 -7.42 16.90
CA HIS A 180 3.74 -6.61 15.71
C HIS A 180 2.60 -7.02 14.76
N ALA A 181 2.37 -8.33 14.56
CA ALA A 181 1.23 -8.81 13.78
C ALA A 181 -0.11 -8.37 14.37
N ASN A 182 -0.27 -8.43 15.70
CA ASN A 182 -1.45 -7.93 16.39
C ASN A 182 -1.60 -6.41 16.24
N ALA A 183 -0.51 -5.66 16.30
CA ALA A 183 -0.53 -4.21 16.11
C ALA A 183 -0.92 -3.82 14.68
N LEU A 184 -0.43 -4.54 13.66
CA LEU A 184 -0.86 -4.36 12.26
C LEU A 184 -2.35 -4.67 12.08
N ALA A 185 -2.84 -5.76 12.69
CA ALA A 185 -4.26 -6.10 12.65
C ALA A 185 -5.12 -5.00 13.32
N ALA A 186 -4.69 -4.49 14.47
CA ALA A 186 -5.35 -3.37 15.16
C ALA A 186 -5.33 -2.07 14.34
N ALA A 187 -4.31 -1.87 13.50
CA ALA A 187 -4.22 -0.74 12.57
C ALA A 187 -5.13 -0.90 11.33
N GLY A 188 -5.80 -2.03 11.15
CA GLY A 188 -6.73 -2.29 10.06
C GLY A 188 -6.20 -3.18 8.93
N VAL A 189 -5.02 -3.78 9.10
CA VAL A 189 -4.48 -4.78 8.16
C VAL A 189 -5.24 -6.10 8.34
N ASN A 190 -5.80 -6.66 7.27
CA ASN A 190 -6.55 -7.92 7.32
C ASN A 190 -5.92 -9.03 6.46
N ARG A 191 -4.79 -8.77 5.80
CA ARG A 191 -4.05 -9.78 5.04
C ARG A 191 -2.53 -9.59 5.17
N LEU A 192 -1.80 -10.69 5.31
CA LEU A 192 -0.33 -10.69 5.32
C LEU A 192 0.19 -11.46 4.12
N SER A 193 1.23 -10.95 3.48
CA SER A 193 2.00 -11.64 2.44
C SER A 193 3.38 -11.94 2.99
N ILE A 194 3.72 -13.20 3.21
CA ILE A 194 4.98 -13.61 3.85
C ILE A 194 5.94 -14.16 2.80
N GLY A 195 7.15 -13.62 2.74
CA GLY A 195 8.21 -13.99 1.78
C GLY A 195 9.57 -14.20 2.42
#